data_AF-A0A6L5PXF4-F1
#
_entry.id   AF-A0A6L5PXF4-F1
#
_cell.length_a   1.000
_cell.length_b   1.000
_cell.length_c   1.000
_cell.angle_alpha   90.00
_cell.angle_beta   90.00
_cell.angle_gamma   90.00
#
_symmetry.space_group_name_H-M   'P 1'
#
loop_
_entity.id
_entity.type
_entity.pdbx_description
1 polymer ?
#
loop_
_entity_poly.entity_id
_entity_poly.type
_entity_poly.pdbx_seq_one_letter_code
_entity_poly.pdbx_strand_id
1 'polypeptide(L)'
;MGFPKEGEKVQIHSYKHNGSIHRMWEETTILKGTQSLVIGANDRTVVTESDGRTWITREPAICYFHANYWFNVIGMLREEGVYYYCNLGSPFAYDSEALKYIDYDLDIKVYPDMTYTLLDEDEYEKHSQIMQYPPVIDTILKRNVAQLTQWIHQRKGPFAPDFVDMWYERYLMYRN
;
A
#
# COMPACT_ATOMS: atom_id res chain seq x y z
N MET A 1 21.31 -6.10 4.07
CA MET A 1 19.97 -5.50 4.21
C MET A 1 19.00 -6.63 4.51
N GLY A 2 18.27 -6.51 5.62
CA GLY A 2 17.27 -7.51 6.00
C GLY A 2 15.93 -7.24 5.32
N PHE A 3 15.00 -8.16 5.48
CA PHE A 3 13.57 -7.96 5.26
C PHE A 3 12.88 -8.14 6.61
N PRO A 4 11.69 -7.56 6.83
CA PRO A 4 11.03 -7.65 8.12
C PRO A 4 10.68 -9.11 8.43
N LYS A 5 10.72 -9.51 9.70
CA LYS A 5 10.39 -10.89 10.10
C LYS A 5 8.91 -11.01 10.48
N GLU A 6 8.38 -12.20 10.28
CA GLU A 6 7.01 -12.53 10.68
C GLU A 6 6.82 -12.33 12.19
N GLY A 7 5.74 -11.64 12.57
CA GLY A 7 5.43 -11.24 13.95
C GLY A 7 6.06 -9.92 14.40
N GLU A 8 7.00 -9.34 13.65
CA GLU A 8 7.52 -8.00 13.97
C GLU A 8 6.46 -6.94 13.72
N LYS A 9 6.45 -5.91 14.57
CA LYS A 9 5.69 -4.69 14.38
C LYS A 9 6.60 -3.66 13.74
N VAL A 10 6.20 -3.14 12.58
CA VAL A 10 6.98 -2.17 11.82
C VAL A 10 6.15 -0.93 11.53
N GLN A 11 6.83 0.20 11.38
CA GLN A 11 6.24 1.40 10.80
C GLN A 11 6.22 1.30 9.28
N ILE A 12 5.22 1.93 8.67
CA ILE A 12 5.19 2.17 7.22
C ILE A 12 5.27 3.67 7.00
N HIS A 13 6.19 4.12 6.16
CA HIS A 13 6.33 5.53 5.79
C HIS A 13 6.13 5.68 4.29
N SER A 14 5.22 6.58 3.89
CA SER A 14 5.13 7.06 2.52
C SER A 14 5.81 8.41 2.40
N TYR A 15 6.57 8.62 1.33
CA TYR A 15 7.22 9.87 0.99
C TYR A 15 6.67 10.39 -0.35
N LYS A 16 6.85 11.67 -0.65
CA LYS A 16 6.70 12.20 -2.01
C LYS A 16 8.03 12.18 -2.75
N HIS A 17 8.00 12.41 -4.06
CA HIS A 17 9.18 12.32 -4.93
C HIS A 17 10.36 13.20 -4.49
N ASN A 18 10.06 14.37 -3.94
CA ASN A 18 11.06 15.31 -3.41
C ASN A 18 11.65 14.89 -2.03
N GLY A 19 11.27 13.72 -1.51
CA GLY A 19 11.75 13.17 -0.24
C GLY A 19 11.01 13.68 0.99
N SER A 20 9.98 14.52 0.86
CA SER A 20 9.18 14.93 2.01
C SER A 20 8.31 13.77 2.51
N ILE A 21 8.14 13.66 3.83
CA ILE A 21 7.20 12.69 4.40
C ILE A 21 5.78 13.02 3.92
N HIS A 22 5.02 11.99 3.53
CA HIS A 22 3.62 12.09 3.19
C HIS A 22 2.76 11.62 4.36
N ARG A 23 2.94 10.36 4.79
CA ARG A 23 2.22 9.75 5.90
C ARG A 23 3.08 8.70 6.60
N MET A 24 2.81 8.48 7.88
CA MET A 24 3.42 7.42 8.67
C MET A 24 2.32 6.61 9.36
N TRP A 25 2.35 5.29 9.22
CA TRP A 25 1.51 4.35 9.98
C TRP A 25 2.36 3.78 11.11
N GLU A 26 1.93 3.97 12.36
CA GLU A 26 2.75 3.67 13.55
C GLU A 26 2.96 2.16 13.77
N GLU A 27 1.97 1.35 13.45
CA GLU A 27 2.04 -0.08 13.73
C GLU A 27 1.42 -0.91 12.61
N THR A 28 2.22 -1.78 12.00
CA THR A 28 1.79 -2.87 11.11
C THR A 28 2.50 -4.16 11.51
N THR A 29 1.72 -5.21 11.81
CA THR A 29 2.25 -6.53 12.13
C THR A 29 2.59 -7.26 10.85
N ILE A 30 3.82 -7.76 10.74
CA ILE A 30 4.31 -8.46 9.55
C ILE A 30 3.83 -9.91 9.58
N LEU A 31 3.07 -10.31 8.57
CA LEU A 31 2.54 -11.66 8.42
C LEU A 31 3.42 -12.53 7.51
N LYS A 32 4.09 -11.89 6.55
CA LYS A 32 5.08 -12.51 5.68
C LYS A 32 6.09 -11.46 5.25
N GLY A 33 7.37 -11.78 5.39
CA GLY A 33 8.46 -10.92 4.93
C GLY A 33 9.51 -11.71 4.17
N THR A 34 9.86 -11.23 2.99
CA THR A 34 10.92 -11.75 2.13
C THR A 34 11.61 -10.58 1.45
N GLN A 35 12.70 -10.82 0.71
CA GLN A 35 13.35 -9.77 -0.08
C GLN A 35 12.45 -9.13 -1.13
N SER A 36 11.45 -9.86 -1.65
CA SER A 36 10.62 -9.39 -2.77
C SER A 36 9.17 -9.08 -2.39
N LEU A 37 8.69 -9.58 -1.25
CA LEU A 37 7.28 -9.52 -0.84
C LEU A 37 7.19 -9.27 0.65
N VAL A 38 6.37 -8.29 1.03
CA VAL A 38 5.93 -8.07 2.41
C VAL A 38 4.41 -8.07 2.45
N ILE A 39 3.85 -8.83 3.38
CA ILE A 39 2.44 -8.82 3.73
C ILE A 39 2.35 -8.42 5.19
N GLY A 40 1.62 -7.34 5.46
CA GLY A 40 1.38 -6.82 6.80
C GLY A 40 -0.10 -6.75 7.09
N ALA A 41 -0.44 -6.60 8.37
CA ALA A 41 -1.79 -6.31 8.81
C ALA A 41 -1.78 -5.25 9.91
N ASN A 42 -2.81 -4.42 9.91
CA ASN A 42 -3.09 -3.51 11.00
C ASN A 42 -4.59 -3.49 11.31
N ASP A 43 -4.92 -3.15 12.54
CA ASP A 43 -6.29 -2.90 12.99
C ASP A 43 -6.25 -1.70 13.92
N ARG A 44 -6.83 -0.58 13.47
CA ARG A 44 -6.85 0.69 14.20
C ARG A 44 -5.46 1.23 14.54
N THR A 45 -4.58 1.27 13.53
CA THR A 45 -3.28 1.93 13.62
C THR A 45 -3.40 3.46 13.51
N VAL A 46 -2.51 4.16 14.22
CA VAL A 46 -2.37 5.62 14.16
C VAL A 46 -1.65 5.99 12.87
N VAL A 47 -2.18 7.01 12.19
CA VAL A 47 -1.62 7.61 11.00
C VAL A 47 -1.25 9.05 11.32
N THR A 48 -0.01 9.41 11.03
CA THR A 48 0.52 10.77 11.14
C THR A 48 0.69 11.35 9.74
N GLU A 49 0.00 12.45 9.47
CA GLU A 49 0.12 13.22 8.23
C GLU A 49 1.41 14.06 8.22
N SER A 50 1.80 14.55 7.04
CA SER A 50 2.99 15.39 6.85
C SER A 50 2.99 16.69 7.67
N ASP A 51 1.83 17.20 8.05
CA ASP A 51 1.66 18.38 8.91
C ASP A 51 1.58 18.06 10.41
N GLY A 52 1.77 16.79 10.78
CA GLY A 52 1.76 16.31 12.17
C GLY A 52 0.36 16.02 12.73
N ARG A 53 -0.72 16.24 11.97
CA ARG A 53 -2.05 15.77 12.38
C ARG A 53 -2.08 14.25 12.46
N THR A 54 -2.77 13.72 13.47
CA THR A 54 -2.93 12.29 13.66
C THR A 54 -4.39 11.86 13.61
N TRP A 55 -4.63 10.66 13.07
CA TRP A 55 -5.93 10.01 13.07
C TRP A 55 -5.77 8.48 13.15
N ILE A 56 -6.84 7.76 13.45
CA ILE A 56 -6.82 6.31 13.62
C ILE A 56 -7.61 5.66 12.48
N THR A 57 -7.02 4.66 11.83
CA THR A 57 -7.71 3.83 10.84
C THR A 57 -8.93 3.14 11.46
N ARG A 58 -10.01 2.97 10.71
CA ARG A 58 -11.26 2.40 11.24
C ARG A 58 -11.32 0.89 11.10
N GLU A 59 -10.96 0.44 9.90
CA GLU A 59 -11.14 -0.94 9.48
C GLU A 59 -9.82 -1.70 9.60
N PRO A 60 -9.87 -3.00 9.93
CA PRO A 60 -8.72 -3.87 9.75
C PRO A 60 -8.28 -3.91 8.29
N ALA A 61 -6.97 -3.92 8.07
CA ALA A 61 -6.41 -3.88 6.73
C ALA A 61 -5.26 -4.87 6.56
N ILE A 62 -5.21 -5.51 5.38
CA ILE A 62 -4.08 -6.29 4.89
C ILE A 62 -3.30 -5.47 3.88
N CYS A 63 -2.03 -5.23 4.15
CA CYS A 63 -1.12 -4.48 3.29
C CYS A 63 -0.24 -5.44 2.48
N TYR A 64 -0.16 -5.23 1.16
CA TYR A 64 0.65 -6.01 0.23
C TYR A 64 1.66 -5.11 -0.46
N PHE A 65 2.95 -5.41 -0.29
CA PHE A 65 4.07 -4.71 -0.92
C PHE A 65 4.94 -5.68 -1.70
N HIS A 66 5.42 -5.26 -2.87
CA HIS A 66 6.28 -6.09 -3.71
C HIS A 66 7.43 -5.29 -4.32
N ALA A 67 8.64 -5.86 -4.32
CA ALA A 67 9.86 -5.16 -4.74
C ALA A 67 9.98 -4.95 -6.26
N ASN A 68 9.15 -5.64 -7.06
CA ASN A 68 9.17 -5.56 -8.52
C ASN A 68 7.98 -4.80 -9.13
N TYR A 69 7.03 -4.32 -8.31
CA TYR A 69 5.85 -3.61 -8.80
C TYR A 69 5.85 -2.20 -8.23
N TRP A 70 5.40 -1.24 -9.05
CA TRP A 70 5.27 0.16 -8.64
C TRP A 70 3.86 0.44 -8.11
N PHE A 71 3.41 -0.43 -7.22
CA PHE A 71 2.21 -0.23 -6.44
C PHE A 71 2.26 -1.07 -5.16
N ASN A 72 1.52 -0.62 -4.16
CA ASN A 72 1.12 -1.43 -3.02
C ASN A 72 -0.40 -1.53 -2.96
N VAL A 73 -0.92 -2.58 -2.32
CA VAL A 73 -2.36 -2.84 -2.24
C VAL A 73 -2.77 -3.00 -0.79
N ILE A 74 -3.78 -2.26 -0.37
CA ILE A 74 -4.35 -2.30 0.97
C ILE A 74 -5.78 -2.83 0.87
N GLY A 75 -6.00 -4.07 1.30
CA GLY A 75 -7.33 -4.67 1.40
C GLY A 75 -7.93 -4.38 2.77
N MET A 76 -8.96 -3.52 2.83
CA MET A 76 -9.69 -3.16 4.04
C MET A 76 -10.92 -4.05 4.19
N LEU A 77 -11.04 -4.72 5.33
CA LEU A 77 -12.17 -5.58 5.65
C LEU A 77 -13.33 -4.74 6.17
N ARG A 78 -14.48 -4.76 5.49
CA ARG A 78 -15.73 -4.09 5.90
C ARG A 78 -16.88 -5.07 5.93
N GLU A 79 -17.99 -4.69 6.57
CA GLU A 79 -19.22 -5.51 6.64
C GLU A 79 -19.76 -5.91 5.25
N GLU A 80 -19.66 -5.01 4.26
CA GLU A 80 -20.13 -5.24 2.89
C GLU A 80 -19.13 -6.01 2.00
N GLY A 81 -17.97 -6.36 2.54
CA GLY A 81 -16.88 -7.03 1.83
C GLY A 81 -15.59 -6.20 1.79
N VAL A 82 -14.62 -6.70 1.02
CA VAL A 82 -13.28 -6.12 0.98
C VAL A 82 -13.22 -4.97 -0.03
N TYR A 83 -12.80 -3.81 0.46
CA TYR A 83 -12.46 -2.66 -0.38
C TYR A 83 -10.94 -2.58 -0.52
N TYR A 84 -10.44 -2.29 -1.71
CA TYR A 84 -9.01 -2.14 -1.92
C TYR A 84 -8.65 -0.69 -2.25
N TYR A 85 -7.57 -0.21 -1.65
CA TYR A 85 -6.83 0.96 -2.13
C TYR A 85 -5.50 0.48 -2.67
N CYS A 86 -5.20 0.87 -3.91
CA CYS A 86 -3.97 0.51 -4.57
C CYS A 86 -3.19 1.78 -4.86
N ASN A 87 -2.14 2.04 -4.09
CA ASN A 87 -1.32 3.23 -4.26
C ASN A 87 -0.25 2.99 -5.29
N LEU A 88 -0.24 3.75 -6.39
CA LEU A 88 0.83 3.71 -7.37
C LEU A 88 2.04 4.45 -6.77
N GLY A 89 3.12 3.71 -6.58
CA GLY A 89 4.24 4.15 -5.77
C GLY A 89 5.53 3.42 -6.15
N SER A 90 6.68 3.87 -5.66
CA SER A 90 7.91 3.09 -5.84
C SER A 90 7.78 1.71 -5.21
N PRO A 91 8.58 0.72 -5.66
CA PRO A 91 8.79 -0.48 -4.88
C PRO A 91 9.22 -0.13 -3.46
N PHE A 92 8.85 -0.98 -2.51
CA PHE A 92 9.19 -0.74 -1.11
C PHE A 92 10.70 -0.89 -0.89
N ALA A 93 11.22 -0.10 0.05
CA ALA A 93 12.49 -0.30 0.72
C ALA A 93 12.22 -0.65 2.18
N TYR A 94 13.15 -1.36 2.81
CA TYR A 94 13.06 -1.67 4.23
C TYR A 94 14.44 -1.51 4.87
N ASP A 95 14.47 -0.81 6.00
CA ASP A 95 15.64 -0.62 6.84
C ASP A 95 15.29 -0.82 8.32
N SER A 96 16.19 -0.46 9.22
CA SER A 96 15.98 -0.60 10.67
C SER A 96 14.88 0.30 11.24
N GLU A 97 14.42 1.30 10.49
CA GLU A 97 13.42 2.27 10.93
C GLU A 97 12.02 1.88 10.46
N ALA A 98 11.84 1.61 9.17
CA ALA A 98 10.51 1.41 8.60
C ALA A 98 10.53 0.67 7.25
N LEU A 99 9.34 0.22 6.86
CA LEU A 99 9.02 -0.04 5.45
C LEU A 99 8.69 1.30 4.78
N LYS A 100 9.38 1.63 3.69
CA LYS A 100 9.34 2.94 3.05
C LYS A 100 8.98 2.82 1.58
N TYR A 101 8.21 3.75 1.06
CA TYR A 101 7.96 3.88 -0.39
C TYR A 101 7.69 5.33 -0.78
N ILE A 102 7.83 5.65 -2.06
CA ILE A 102 7.43 6.94 -2.63
C ILE A 102 6.03 6.79 -3.19
N ASP A 103 5.13 7.67 -2.79
CA ASP A 103 3.76 7.81 -3.27
C ASP A 103 3.74 8.81 -4.43
N TYR A 104 3.11 8.42 -5.54
CA TYR A 104 3.00 9.23 -6.75
C TYR A 104 1.56 9.68 -7.02
N ASP A 105 0.75 9.82 -5.97
CA ASP A 105 -0.60 10.41 -5.99
C ASP A 105 -1.68 9.60 -6.75
N LEU A 106 -1.33 8.82 -7.76
CA LEU A 106 -2.30 7.99 -8.48
C LEU A 106 -2.74 6.80 -7.63
N ASP A 107 -4.05 6.64 -7.48
CA ASP A 107 -4.64 5.55 -6.72
C ASP A 107 -5.72 4.82 -7.52
N ILE A 108 -5.82 3.50 -7.36
CA ILE A 108 -6.98 2.73 -7.81
C ILE A 108 -7.77 2.26 -6.60
N LYS A 109 -9.03 2.69 -6.53
CA LYS A 109 -10.00 2.16 -5.56
C LYS A 109 -10.79 1.02 -6.19
N VAL A 110 -10.81 -0.13 -5.54
CA VAL A 110 -11.55 -1.32 -5.97
C VAL A 110 -12.66 -1.63 -4.97
N TYR A 111 -13.85 -1.85 -5.48
CA TYR A 111 -15.05 -2.16 -4.71
C TYR A 111 -15.20 -3.67 -4.50
N PRO A 112 -16.04 -4.13 -3.55
CA PRO A 112 -16.22 -5.56 -3.28
C PRO A 112 -16.67 -6.39 -4.50
N ASP A 113 -17.36 -5.77 -5.46
CA ASP A 113 -17.78 -6.40 -6.71
C ASP A 113 -16.68 -6.44 -7.80
N MET A 114 -15.47 -5.99 -7.46
CA MET A 114 -14.30 -5.86 -8.32
C MET A 114 -14.42 -4.79 -9.43
N THR A 115 -15.44 -3.94 -9.40
CA THR A 115 -15.39 -2.67 -10.14
C THR A 115 -14.32 -1.77 -9.53
N TYR A 116 -13.79 -0.83 -10.30
CA TYR A 116 -12.74 0.07 -9.82
C TYR A 116 -12.83 1.46 -10.44
N THR A 117 -12.24 2.43 -9.75
CA THR A 117 -12.12 3.83 -10.17
C THR A 117 -10.69 4.28 -9.99
N LEU A 118 -10.15 4.97 -11.00
CA LEU A 118 -8.88 5.69 -10.90
C LEU A 118 -9.12 7.03 -10.20
N LEU A 119 -8.27 7.37 -9.24
CA LEU A 119 -8.38 8.56 -8.40
C LEU A 119 -7.15 9.44 -8.56
N ASP A 120 -7.33 10.71 -8.20
CA ASP A 120 -6.27 11.69 -7.94
C ASP A 120 -5.33 11.99 -9.13
N GLU A 121 -5.87 11.84 -10.36
CA GLU A 121 -5.18 12.21 -11.62
C GLU A 121 -4.76 13.69 -11.64
N ASP A 122 -5.63 14.60 -11.19
CA ASP A 122 -5.34 16.04 -11.11
C ASP A 122 -4.22 16.35 -10.10
N GLU A 123 -4.19 15.63 -8.97
CA GLU A 123 -3.14 15.79 -7.96
C GLU A 123 -1.80 15.29 -8.51
N TYR A 124 -1.79 14.13 -9.16
CA TYR A 124 -0.63 13.59 -9.85
C TYR A 124 -0.07 14.56 -10.90
N GLU A 125 -0.91 15.11 -11.79
CA GLU A 125 -0.46 16.05 -12.82
C GLU A 125 0.19 17.30 -12.21
N LYS A 126 -0.44 17.86 -11.17
CA LYS A 126 0.06 19.02 -10.45
C LYS A 126 1.39 18.72 -9.75
N HIS A 127 1.45 17.62 -9.00
CA HIS A 127 2.64 17.22 -8.26
C HIS A 127 3.79 16.82 -9.18
N SER A 128 3.51 16.21 -10.32
CA SER A 128 4.49 15.93 -11.37
C SER A 128 5.18 17.19 -11.86
N GLN A 129 4.44 18.28 -12.02
CA GLN A 129 5.03 19.58 -12.41
C GLN A 129 5.83 20.22 -11.27
N ILE A 130 5.26 20.26 -10.06
CA ILE A 130 5.87 20.92 -8.89
C ILE A 130 7.16 20.22 -8.46
N MET A 131 7.15 18.89 -8.41
CA MET A 131 8.29 18.07 -7.99
C MET A 131 9.14 17.57 -9.16
N GLN A 132 8.82 18.00 -10.39
CA GLN A 132 9.58 17.72 -11.60
C GLN A 132 9.82 16.23 -11.83
N TYR A 133 8.75 15.43 -11.80
CA TYR A 133 8.87 13.99 -12.02
C TYR A 133 9.58 13.73 -13.36
N PRO A 134 10.66 12.92 -13.38
CA PRO A 134 11.31 12.55 -14.62
C PRO A 134 10.32 11.84 -15.57
N PRO A 135 10.40 12.05 -16.90
CA PRO A 135 9.47 11.41 -17.86
C PRO A 135 9.41 9.88 -17.78
N VAL A 136 10.49 9.26 -17.28
CA VAL A 136 10.54 7.82 -17.03
C VAL A 136 9.57 7.38 -15.93
N ILE A 137 9.33 8.20 -14.91
CA ILE A 137 8.37 7.91 -13.83
C ILE A 137 6.97 7.82 -14.39
N ASP A 138 6.54 8.80 -15.18
CA ASP A 138 5.22 8.78 -15.85
C ASP A 138 5.03 7.51 -16.70
N THR A 139 6.07 7.13 -17.46
CA THR A 139 6.05 5.91 -18.26
C THR A 139 5.91 4.65 -17.38
N ILE A 140 6.60 4.60 -16.24
CA ILE A 140 6.53 3.48 -15.30
C ILE A 140 5.16 3.39 -14.65
N LEU A 141 4.62 4.51 -14.17
CA LEU A 141 3.31 4.57 -13.50
C LEU A 141 2.20 4.14 -14.45
N LYS A 142 2.15 4.66 -15.69
CA LYS A 142 1.16 4.25 -16.70
C LYS A 142 1.21 2.75 -17.01
N ARG A 143 2.41 2.17 -17.09
CA ARG A 143 2.58 0.72 -17.25
C ARG A 143 2.07 -0.07 -16.04
N ASN A 144 2.31 0.43 -14.83
CA ASN A 144 1.87 -0.22 -13.60
C ASN A 144 0.36 -0.07 -13.36
N VAL A 145 -0.26 1.03 -13.78
CA VAL A 145 -1.72 1.18 -13.83
C VAL A 145 -2.31 0.07 -14.72
N ALA A 146 -1.82 -0.08 -15.96
CA ALA A 146 -2.29 -1.14 -16.85
C ALA A 146 -2.09 -2.54 -16.27
N GLN A 147 -0.94 -2.79 -15.63
CA GLN A 147 -0.65 -4.07 -14.98
C GLN A 147 -1.56 -4.34 -13.78
N LEU A 148 -1.80 -3.34 -12.94
CA LEU A 148 -2.65 -3.44 -11.77
C LEU A 148 -4.11 -3.66 -12.16
N THR A 149 -4.61 -2.93 -13.17
CA THR A 149 -5.92 -3.18 -13.78
C THR A 149 -6.05 -4.61 -14.29
N GLN A 150 -5.02 -5.15 -14.95
CA GLN A 150 -5.02 -6.56 -15.36
C GLN A 150 -5.10 -7.50 -14.16
N TRP A 151 -4.40 -7.22 -13.06
CA TRP A 151 -4.47 -8.04 -11.83
C TRP A 151 -5.86 -8.00 -11.19
N ILE A 152 -6.51 -6.84 -11.17
CA ILE A 152 -7.88 -6.68 -10.67
C ILE A 152 -8.84 -7.52 -11.51
N HIS A 153 -8.80 -7.40 -12.84
CA HIS A 153 -9.65 -8.18 -13.75
C HIS A 153 -9.43 -9.68 -13.65
N GLN A 154 -8.17 -10.11 -13.50
CA GLN A 154 -7.81 -11.53 -13.39
C GLN A 154 -7.92 -12.07 -11.96
N ARG A 155 -8.30 -11.25 -10.98
CA ARG A 155 -8.31 -11.59 -9.54
C ARG A 155 -6.99 -12.23 -9.10
N LYS A 156 -5.89 -11.56 -9.41
CA LYS A 156 -4.52 -12.05 -9.17
C LYS A 156 -3.91 -11.42 -7.92
N GLY A 157 -3.07 -12.20 -7.23
CA GLY A 157 -2.28 -11.69 -6.11
C GLY A 157 -3.18 -11.26 -4.95
N PRO A 158 -3.13 -10.01 -4.47
CA PRO A 158 -3.97 -9.55 -3.36
C PRO A 158 -5.47 -9.56 -3.67
N PHE A 159 -5.85 -9.68 -4.95
CA PHE A 159 -7.25 -9.76 -5.39
C PHE A 159 -7.74 -11.20 -5.60
N ALA A 160 -6.90 -12.20 -5.34
CA ALA A 160 -7.33 -13.59 -5.43
C ALA A 160 -8.42 -13.88 -4.39
N PRO A 161 -9.38 -14.76 -4.69
CA PRO A 161 -10.35 -15.21 -3.71
C PRO A 161 -9.67 -15.65 -2.41
N ASP A 162 -10.28 -15.29 -1.28
CA ASP A 162 -9.84 -15.62 0.07
C ASP A 162 -8.47 -15.04 0.49
N PHE A 163 -7.75 -14.30 -0.38
CA PHE A 163 -6.42 -13.80 -0.05
C PHE A 163 -6.45 -12.96 1.24
N VAL A 164 -7.31 -11.95 1.28
CA VAL A 164 -7.42 -11.04 2.42
C VAL A 164 -7.89 -11.78 3.67
N ASP A 165 -8.90 -12.64 3.55
CA ASP A 165 -9.44 -13.41 4.68
C ASP A 165 -8.40 -14.35 5.27
N MET A 166 -7.66 -15.08 4.44
CA MET A 166 -6.58 -15.97 4.90
C MET A 166 -5.48 -15.22 5.66
N TRP A 167 -5.07 -14.06 5.16
CA TRP A 167 -4.06 -13.24 5.86
C TRP A 167 -4.62 -12.60 7.12
N TYR A 168 -5.89 -12.23 7.13
CA TYR A 168 -6.56 -11.70 8.32
C TYR A 168 -6.67 -12.76 9.43
N GLU A 169 -7.05 -13.99 9.10
CA GLU A 169 -7.03 -15.12 10.05
C GLU A 169 -5.63 -15.35 10.64
N ARG A 170 -4.59 -15.25 9.80
CA ARG A 170 -3.21 -15.32 10.28
C ARG A 170 -2.86 -14.16 11.22
N TYR A 171 -3.34 -12.95 10.94
CA TYR A 171 -3.15 -11.79 11.81
C TYR A 171 -3.79 -11.98 13.19
N LEU A 172 -4.97 -12.59 13.27
CA LEU A 172 -5.64 -12.89 14.54
C LEU A 172 -4.78 -13.76 15.48
N MET A 173 -3.93 -14.63 14.94
CA MET A 173 -3.01 -15.45 15.73
C MET A 173 -1.91 -14.64 16.43
N TYR A 174 -1.59 -13.44 15.93
CA TYR A 174 -0.60 -12.52 16.53
C TYR A 174 -1.21 -11.53 17.53
N ARG A 175 -2.54 -11.51 17.69
CA ARG A 175 -3.24 -10.63 18.66
C ARG A 175 -3.39 -11.24 20.07
N ASN A 176 -2.87 -12.45 20.28
CA ASN A 176 -2.89 -13.14 21.58
C ASN A 176 -1.79 -12.63 22.52
#